data_AF-A0A410RK05-F1
#
_entry.id   AF-A0A410RK05-F1
#
_cell.length_a   1.000
_cell.length_b   1.000
_cell.length_c   1.000
_cell.angle_alpha   90.00
_cell.angle_beta   90.00
_cell.angle_gamma   90.00
#
_symmetry.space_group_name_H-M   'P 1'
#
loop_
_entity.id
_entity.type
_entity.pdbx_description
1 polymer ?
#
loop_
_entity_poly.entity_id
_entity_poly.type
_entity_poly.pdbx_seq_one_letter_code
_entity_poly.pdbx_strand_id
1 'polypeptide(L)'
;MAVETSSDPLKSAMQELYRARAVEGPLGENGLRTVWHLSPQGAELMSLVDGDGRVRRQELTLLDEHCIWASGQGVRTGRVEAGEARPVSTEVRADPELVPQRLVRAAQALATYEGQDRYILHMQRVLALAREGLEMSSVTSPEHLAEQMGRNAGTRDTVATRTVTFTPVAPPPLEAAAAASAPEPRVAPEPEPVLPRHGQPLPNEVLPPVVRKSEGLVMVAVFGFAVVVGLIMLFVLSRGG
;
A
#
# COMPACT_ATOMS: atom_id res chain seq x y z
N MET A 1 9.15 37.23 2.43
CA MET A 1 9.88 36.19 1.71
C MET A 1 9.37 34.86 2.21
N ALA A 2 8.62 34.12 1.38
CA ALA A 2 8.01 32.85 1.78
C ALA A 2 9.07 31.74 1.65
N VAL A 3 9.20 30.97 2.72
CA VAL A 3 10.19 29.91 2.88
C VAL A 3 9.67 28.65 2.20
N GLU A 4 10.21 28.34 1.01
CA GLU A 4 10.02 27.07 0.30
C GLU A 4 10.93 25.98 0.90
N THR A 5 10.65 25.50 2.12
CA THR A 5 11.45 24.43 2.77
C THR A 5 10.85 23.03 2.67
N SER A 6 9.64 22.87 2.11
CA SER A 6 8.97 21.57 2.05
C SER A 6 9.44 20.66 0.89
N SER A 7 10.14 21.21 -0.11
CA SER A 7 10.46 20.49 -1.36
C SER A 7 11.68 19.56 -1.23
N ASP A 8 12.70 19.95 -0.46
CA ASP A 8 13.95 19.21 -0.35
C ASP A 8 13.80 17.79 0.26
N PRO A 9 13.13 17.60 1.41
CA PRO A 9 13.02 16.28 2.02
C PRO A 9 12.14 15.34 1.18
N LEU A 10 11.05 15.84 0.60
CA LEU A 10 10.14 15.05 -0.23
C LEU A 10 10.83 14.61 -1.52
N LYS A 11 11.51 15.52 -2.21
CA LYS A 11 12.24 15.22 -3.45
C LYS A 11 13.32 14.18 -3.20
N SER A 12 14.08 14.33 -2.11
CA SER A 12 15.11 13.37 -1.71
C SER A 12 14.50 12.00 -1.43
N ALA A 13 13.40 11.94 -0.66
CA ALA A 13 12.72 10.68 -0.35
C ALA A 13 12.18 9.98 -1.60
N MET A 14 11.64 10.72 -2.56
CA MET A 14 11.20 10.19 -3.86
C MET A 14 12.36 9.63 -4.68
N GLN A 15 13.49 10.34 -4.76
CA GLN A 15 14.67 9.88 -5.48
C GLN A 15 15.20 8.56 -4.92
N GLU A 16 15.20 8.42 -3.59
CA GLU A 16 15.58 7.17 -2.94
C GLU A 16 14.55 6.06 -3.15
N LEU A 17 13.25 6.38 -3.16
CA LEU A 17 12.21 5.41 -3.53
C LEU A 17 12.39 4.88 -4.95
N TYR A 18 12.75 5.75 -5.91
CA TYR A 18 12.98 5.36 -7.32
C TYR A 18 14.19 4.45 -7.49
N ARG A 19 15.16 4.53 -6.57
CA ARG A 19 16.35 3.67 -6.53
C ARG A 19 16.13 2.42 -5.67
N ALA A 20 15.11 2.42 -4.81
CA ALA A 20 14.84 1.32 -3.91
C ALA A 20 14.49 0.08 -4.72
N ARG A 21 15.18 -1.02 -4.41
CA ARG A 21 14.86 -2.31 -5.00
C ARG A 21 13.60 -2.87 -4.36
N ALA A 22 12.69 -3.37 -5.19
CA ALA A 22 11.54 -4.14 -4.73
C ALA A 22 12.00 -5.36 -3.91
N VAL A 23 11.50 -5.46 -2.68
CA VAL A 23 11.66 -6.63 -1.83
C VAL A 23 10.35 -7.40 -1.82
N GLU A 24 10.38 -8.63 -2.30
CA GLU A 24 9.20 -9.50 -2.34
C GLU A 24 9.12 -10.35 -1.07
N GLY A 25 7.98 -10.29 -0.40
CA GLY A 25 7.64 -11.18 0.70
C GLY A 25 7.15 -12.55 0.21
N PRO A 26 7.01 -13.51 1.12
CA PRO A 26 6.39 -14.79 0.79
C PRO A 26 4.94 -14.62 0.35
N LEU A 27 4.41 -15.64 -0.32
CA LEU A 27 2.97 -15.70 -0.60
C LEU A 27 2.22 -15.84 0.73
N GLY A 28 1.32 -14.90 1.02
CA GLY A 28 0.44 -14.97 2.18
C GLY A 28 -0.63 -16.05 2.03
N GLU A 29 -1.29 -16.40 3.13
CA GLU A 29 -2.38 -17.39 3.16
C GLU A 29 -3.58 -16.98 2.28
N ASN A 30 -3.73 -15.70 2.02
CA ASN A 30 -4.74 -15.12 1.12
C ASN A 30 -4.38 -15.24 -0.38
N GLY A 31 -3.27 -15.91 -0.72
CA GLY A 31 -2.77 -16.01 -2.09
C GLY A 31 -2.19 -14.70 -2.64
N LEU A 32 -1.94 -13.71 -1.78
CA LEU A 32 -1.33 -12.43 -2.16
C LEU A 32 0.15 -12.41 -1.77
N ARG A 33 0.98 -11.88 -2.67
CA ARG A 33 2.38 -11.56 -2.41
C ARG A 33 2.49 -10.08 -2.06
N THR A 34 3.22 -9.77 -1.00
CA THR A 34 3.56 -8.39 -0.67
C THR A 34 4.87 -7.99 -1.33
N VAL A 35 4.90 -6.85 -1.99
CA VAL A 35 6.11 -6.26 -2.58
C VAL A 35 6.34 -4.88 -1.96
N TRP A 36 7.54 -4.66 -1.45
CA TRP A 36 7.92 -3.44 -0.74
C TRP A 36 9.02 -2.67 -1.46
N HIS A 37 8.83 -1.37 -1.62
CA HIS A 37 9.90 -0.42 -1.93
C HIS A 37 10.05 0.48 -0.71
N LEU A 38 11.18 0.36 -0.02
CA LEU A 38 11.46 1.13 1.18
C LEU A 38 12.60 2.09 0.89
N SER A 39 12.37 3.39 1.06
CA SER A 39 13.44 4.37 1.11
C SER A 39 13.87 4.63 2.56
N PRO A 40 15.17 4.82 2.82
CA PRO A 40 15.65 5.21 4.16
C PRO A 40 15.11 6.57 4.63
N GLN A 41 14.56 7.37 3.72
CA GLN A 41 14.13 8.75 3.94
C GLN A 41 12.61 8.87 4.15
N GLY A 42 11.92 7.77 4.41
CA GLY A 42 10.52 7.78 4.84
C GLY A 42 9.50 7.82 3.70
N ALA A 43 9.91 7.59 2.45
CA ALA A 43 9.01 7.20 1.37
C ALA A 43 8.95 5.66 1.28
N GLU A 44 7.75 5.11 1.23
CA GLU A 44 7.50 3.67 1.23
C GLU A 44 6.35 3.36 0.27
N LEU A 45 6.51 2.30 -0.52
CA LEU A 45 5.45 1.77 -1.38
C LEU A 45 5.27 0.28 -1.07
N MET A 46 4.07 -0.11 -0.66
CA MET A 46 3.69 -1.50 -0.50
C MET A 46 2.65 -1.88 -1.55
N SER A 47 2.85 -3.00 -2.22
CA SER A 47 1.92 -3.55 -3.20
C SER A 47 1.52 -4.97 -2.80
N LEU A 48 0.22 -5.23 -2.67
CA LEU A 48 -0.34 -6.58 -2.56
C LEU A 48 -0.73 -7.06 -3.94
N VAL A 49 -0.14 -8.18 -4.37
CA VAL A 49 -0.20 -8.69 -5.73
C VAL A 49 -0.76 -10.11 -5.71
N ASP A 50 -1.68 -10.43 -6.61
CA ASP A 50 -2.21 -11.79 -6.73
C ASP A 50 -1.28 -12.74 -7.51
N GLY A 51 -1.66 -14.01 -7.61
CA GLY A 51 -0.92 -15.03 -8.35
C GLY A 51 -0.73 -14.74 -9.84
N ASP A 52 -1.60 -13.91 -10.43
CA ASP A 52 -1.52 -13.48 -11.82
C ASP A 52 -0.60 -12.24 -12.00
N GLY A 53 -0.04 -11.73 -10.91
CA GLY A 53 0.81 -10.54 -10.93
C GLY A 53 0.05 -9.22 -10.97
N ARG A 54 -1.26 -9.22 -10.72
CA ARG A 54 -2.09 -7.99 -10.69
C ARG A 54 -2.08 -7.37 -9.30
N VAL A 55 -2.00 -6.05 -9.25
CA VAL A 55 -2.04 -5.30 -7.99
C VAL A 55 -3.49 -5.27 -7.48
N ARG A 56 -3.69 -5.74 -6.25
CA ARG A 56 -5.01 -5.77 -5.57
C ARG A 56 -5.16 -4.62 -4.59
N ARG A 57 -4.07 -4.23 -3.94
CA ARG A 57 -3.99 -3.07 -3.05
C ARG A 57 -2.60 -2.48 -3.14
N GLN A 58 -2.51 -1.16 -3.06
CA GLN A 58 -1.26 -0.44 -3.04
C GLN A 58 -1.32 0.70 -2.04
N GLU A 59 -0.25 0.86 -1.27
CA GLU A 59 -0.15 1.83 -0.20
C GLU A 59 1.14 2.60 -0.37
N LEU A 60 1.02 3.91 -0.51
CA LEU A 60 2.12 4.84 -0.64
C LEU A 60 2.16 5.73 0.58
N THR A 61 3.27 5.67 1.32
CA THR A 61 3.58 6.62 2.38
C THR A 61 4.65 7.58 1.88
N LEU A 62 4.39 8.88 1.96
CA LEU A 62 5.36 9.94 1.70
C LEU A 62 5.45 10.82 2.95
N LEU A 63 6.49 10.61 3.75
CA LEU A 63 6.65 11.29 5.05
C LEU A 63 5.47 11.00 6.00
N ASP A 64 4.61 12.00 6.28
CA ASP A 64 3.42 11.86 7.12
C ASP A 64 2.13 11.61 6.32
N GLU A 65 2.20 11.66 4.99
CA GLU A 65 1.06 11.49 4.11
C GLU A 65 0.94 10.05 3.63
N HIS A 66 -0.30 9.58 3.53
CA HIS A 66 -0.56 8.22 3.10
C HIS A 66 -1.65 8.19 2.03
N CYS A 67 -1.43 7.41 0.97
CA CYS A 67 -2.38 7.16 -0.10
C CYS A 67 -2.61 5.66 -0.25
N ILE A 68 -3.86 5.23 -0.18
CA ILE A 68 -4.27 3.84 -0.32
C ILE A 68 -5.07 3.74 -1.61
N TRP A 69 -4.70 2.79 -2.46
CA TRP A 69 -5.54 2.34 -3.54
C TRP A 69 -5.90 0.86 -3.35
N ALA A 70 -7.14 0.52 -3.61
CA ALA A 70 -7.56 -0.88 -3.70
C ALA A 70 -8.50 -1.10 -4.88
N SER A 71 -8.36 -2.28 -5.50
CA SER A 71 -9.23 -2.70 -6.59
C SER A 71 -10.69 -2.70 -6.13
N GLY A 72 -11.56 -2.02 -6.88
CA GLY A 72 -12.98 -1.87 -6.56
C GLY A 72 -13.32 -0.81 -5.50
N GLN A 73 -12.32 -0.20 -4.85
CA GLN A 73 -12.54 0.86 -3.84
C GLN A 73 -12.01 2.23 -4.28
N GLY A 74 -11.07 2.27 -5.23
CA GLY A 74 -10.45 3.52 -5.69
C GLY A 74 -9.39 4.03 -4.71
N VAL A 75 -9.12 5.33 -4.75
CA VAL A 75 -8.08 5.98 -3.94
C VAL A 75 -8.69 6.60 -2.69
N ARG A 76 -7.99 6.44 -1.56
CA ARG A 76 -8.25 7.10 -0.29
C ARG A 76 -6.97 7.73 0.23
N THR A 77 -7.10 8.80 1.00
CA THR A 77 -5.96 9.45 1.66
C THR A 77 -6.00 9.18 3.16
N GLY A 78 -4.88 9.44 3.82
CA GLY A 78 -4.75 9.40 5.26
C GLY A 78 -3.47 10.06 5.74
N ARG A 79 -3.23 9.92 7.04
CA ARG A 79 -1.98 10.28 7.70
C ARG A 79 -1.40 9.09 8.44
N VAL A 80 -0.08 9.09 8.50
CA VAL A 80 0.67 8.22 9.40
C VAL A 80 0.68 8.86 10.79
N GLU A 81 0.19 8.15 11.81
CA GLU A 81 0.43 8.57 13.19
C GLU A 81 1.85 8.13 13.58
N ALA A 82 2.68 9.07 13.99
CA ALA A 82 4.06 8.80 14.38
C ALA A 82 4.09 8.15 15.77
N GLY A 83 4.17 6.82 15.82
CA GLY A 83 4.58 6.09 17.02
C GLY A 83 6.09 6.19 17.22
N GLU A 84 6.54 6.37 18.47
CA GLU A 84 7.95 6.61 18.86
C GLU A 84 8.95 5.48 18.55
N ALA A 85 8.52 4.36 17.98
CA ALA A 85 9.40 3.32 17.47
C ALA A 85 8.74 2.67 16.26
N ARG A 86 9.43 2.60 15.12
CA ARG A 86 8.95 1.92 13.91
C ARG A 86 9.22 0.41 14.00
N PRO A 87 8.19 -0.42 14.17
CA PRO A 87 8.11 -1.70 13.48
C PRO A 87 6.86 -1.69 12.58
N VAL A 88 7.05 -1.78 11.26
CA VAL A 88 6.25 -2.41 10.16
C VAL A 88 4.69 -2.45 10.21
N SER A 89 4.03 -1.84 11.19
CA SER A 89 2.59 -1.62 11.29
C SER A 89 2.37 -0.16 11.65
N THR A 90 2.70 0.71 10.71
CA THR A 90 2.35 2.12 10.82
C THR A 90 0.84 2.23 10.95
N GLU A 91 0.34 2.72 12.08
CA GLU A 91 -1.08 2.99 12.24
C GLU A 91 -1.46 4.13 11.29
N VAL A 92 -2.09 3.76 10.19
CA VAL A 92 -2.59 4.71 9.20
C VAL A 92 -3.99 5.13 9.61
N ARG A 93 -4.15 6.41 9.91
CA ARG A 93 -5.46 7.01 10.07
C ARG A 93 -5.97 7.44 8.70
N ALA A 94 -6.87 6.64 8.13
CA ALA A 94 -7.56 7.00 6.91
C ALA A 94 -8.43 8.23 7.13
N ASP A 95 -8.42 9.15 6.16
CA ASP A 95 -9.33 10.29 6.14
C ASP A 95 -10.78 9.77 5.93
N PRO A 96 -11.79 10.45 6.51
CA PRO A 96 -13.20 10.10 6.30
C PRO A 96 -13.60 10.28 4.84
N GLU A 97 -13.03 11.27 4.17
CA GLU A 97 -13.20 11.56 2.75
C GLU A 97 -11.84 11.79 2.10
N LEU A 98 -11.77 11.64 0.77
CA LEU A 98 -10.57 11.91 0.00
C LEU A 98 -10.15 13.38 0.13
N VAL A 99 -8.93 13.64 0.60
CA VAL A 99 -8.39 15.01 0.74
C VAL A 99 -7.65 15.43 -0.54
N PRO A 100 -8.18 16.35 -1.35
CA PRO A 100 -7.63 16.69 -2.68
C PRO A 100 -6.17 17.13 -2.64
N GLN A 101 -5.78 17.94 -1.66
CA GLN A 101 -4.44 18.51 -1.56
C GLN A 101 -3.38 17.42 -1.33
N ARG A 102 -3.71 16.37 -0.56
CA ARG A 102 -2.82 15.22 -0.35
C ARG A 102 -2.63 14.44 -1.65
N LEU A 103 -3.74 14.15 -2.33
CA LEU A 103 -3.71 13.43 -3.59
C LEU A 103 -2.88 14.18 -4.64
N VAL A 104 -3.10 15.49 -4.79
CA VAL A 104 -2.35 16.32 -5.75
C VAL A 104 -0.86 16.30 -5.44
N ARG A 105 -0.47 16.44 -4.17
CA ARG A 105 0.95 16.37 -3.76
C ARG A 105 1.57 15.02 -4.06
N ALA A 106 0.89 13.93 -3.72
CA ALA A 106 1.37 12.58 -4.01
C ALA A 106 1.49 12.33 -5.53
N ALA A 107 0.50 12.76 -6.32
CA ALA A 107 0.51 12.65 -7.77
C ALA A 107 1.66 13.45 -8.39
N GLN A 108 1.89 14.69 -7.91
CA GLN A 108 3.00 15.53 -8.37
C GLN A 108 4.37 14.94 -7.99
N ALA A 109 4.49 14.36 -6.79
CA ALA A 109 5.72 13.72 -6.35
C ALA A 109 6.11 12.56 -7.29
N LEU A 110 5.15 11.70 -7.65
CA LEU A 110 5.35 10.58 -8.57
C LEU A 110 5.40 10.97 -10.05
N ALA A 111 4.91 12.14 -10.45
CA ALA A 111 4.83 12.55 -11.86
C ALA A 111 6.20 12.55 -12.57
N THR A 112 7.29 12.72 -11.82
CA THR A 112 8.67 12.77 -12.32
C THR A 112 9.33 11.40 -12.48
N TYR A 113 8.62 10.30 -12.15
CA TYR A 113 9.17 8.96 -12.32
C TYR A 113 9.22 8.58 -13.80
N GLU A 114 10.42 8.25 -14.29
CA GLU A 114 10.69 7.81 -15.67
C GLU A 114 11.29 6.39 -15.73
N GLY A 115 11.32 5.68 -14.60
CA GLY A 115 11.86 4.33 -14.53
C GLY A 115 10.91 3.28 -15.11
N GLN A 116 11.29 2.01 -14.95
CA GLN A 116 10.55 0.86 -15.50
C GLN A 116 9.87 0.00 -14.43
N ASP A 117 9.91 0.40 -13.15
CA ASP A 117 9.28 -0.37 -12.09
C ASP A 117 7.75 -0.34 -12.24
N ARG A 118 7.18 -1.50 -12.54
CA ARG A 118 5.75 -1.66 -12.81
C ARG A 118 4.86 -1.21 -11.65
N TYR A 119 5.32 -1.33 -10.40
CA TYR A 119 4.52 -0.98 -9.23
C TYR A 119 4.51 0.53 -9.03
N ILE A 120 5.66 1.18 -9.20
CA ILE A 120 5.75 2.65 -9.14
C ILE A 120 4.94 3.26 -10.29
N LEU A 121 5.08 2.74 -11.52
CA LEU A 121 4.28 3.18 -12.68
C LEU A 121 2.78 2.99 -12.46
N HIS A 122 2.38 1.86 -11.86
CA HIS A 122 0.97 1.62 -11.52
C HIS A 122 0.44 2.69 -10.55
N MET A 123 1.17 2.98 -9.47
CA MET A 123 0.75 3.99 -8.50
C MET A 123 0.71 5.40 -9.11
N GLN A 124 1.71 5.76 -9.92
CA GLN A 124 1.74 7.02 -10.66
C GLN A 124 0.48 7.19 -11.52
N ARG A 125 0.08 6.14 -12.25
CA ARG A 125 -1.12 6.14 -13.09
C ARG A 125 -2.40 6.26 -12.25
N VAL A 126 -2.50 5.50 -11.17
CA VAL A 126 -3.65 5.54 -10.25
C VAL A 126 -3.86 6.94 -9.68
N LEU A 127 -2.78 7.59 -9.21
CA LEU A 127 -2.86 8.93 -8.64
C LEU A 127 -3.18 10.00 -9.70
N ALA A 128 -2.64 9.86 -10.91
CA ALA A 128 -2.97 10.75 -12.03
C ALA A 128 -4.46 10.67 -12.40
N LEU A 129 -5.00 9.46 -12.52
CA LEU A 129 -6.43 9.24 -12.81
C LEU A 129 -7.34 9.75 -11.69
N ALA A 130 -6.95 9.51 -10.43
CA ALA A 130 -7.72 10.02 -9.30
C ALA A 130 -7.74 11.55 -9.25
N ARG A 131 -6.64 12.22 -9.62
CA ARG A 131 -6.57 13.68 -9.73
C ARG A 131 -7.50 14.20 -10.83
N GLU A 132 -7.49 13.57 -12.00
CA GLU A 132 -8.39 13.93 -13.10
C GLU A 132 -9.88 13.75 -12.70
N GLY A 133 -10.19 12.68 -11.96
CA GLY A 133 -11.52 12.46 -11.41
C GLY A 133 -11.99 13.55 -10.44
N LEU A 134 -11.08 14.11 -9.62
CA LEU A 134 -11.39 15.25 -8.76
C LEU A 134 -11.73 16.50 -9.57
N GLU A 135 -10.94 16.78 -10.62
CA GLU A 135 -11.16 17.93 -11.52
C GLU A 135 -12.53 17.82 -12.20
N MET A 136 -12.91 16.65 -12.71
CA MET A 136 -14.23 16.45 -13.32
C MET A 136 -15.39 16.59 -12.33
N SER A 137 -15.23 16.08 -11.10
CA SER A 137 -16.25 16.18 -10.05
C SER A 137 -16.52 17.63 -9.66
N SER A 138 -15.49 18.47 -9.65
CA SER A 138 -15.61 19.89 -9.32
C SER A 138 -16.41 20.69 -10.37
N VAL A 139 -16.36 20.29 -11.65
CA VAL A 139 -17.12 20.92 -12.74
C VAL A 139 -18.60 20.56 -12.70
N THR A 140 -18.93 19.38 -12.18
CA THR A 140 -20.33 18.90 -12.07
C THR A 140 -21.05 19.29 -10.79
N SER A 141 -20.37 19.98 -9.86
CA SER A 141 -20.98 20.45 -8.62
C SER A 141 -21.97 21.59 -8.91
N PRO A 142 -23.28 21.43 -8.67
CA PRO A 142 -24.30 22.42 -9.03
C PRO A 142 -24.24 23.74 -8.24
N GLU A 143 -23.31 23.90 -7.29
CA GLU A 143 -23.12 25.15 -6.53
C GLU A 143 -22.58 26.30 -7.40
N HIS A 144 -21.77 26.01 -8.44
CA HIS A 144 -21.23 27.07 -9.29
C HIS A 144 -22.26 27.67 -10.27
N LEU A 145 -23.38 26.98 -10.55
CA LEU A 145 -24.48 27.53 -11.36
C LEU A 145 -25.44 28.42 -10.55
N ALA A 146 -25.48 28.26 -9.22
CA ALA A 146 -26.30 29.09 -8.34
C ALA A 146 -25.65 30.45 -8.03
N GLU A 147 -24.32 30.51 -7.91
CA GLU A 147 -23.62 31.77 -7.59
C GLU A 147 -23.57 32.75 -8.77
N GLN A 148 -23.67 32.29 -10.02
CA GLN A 148 -23.57 33.17 -11.18
C GLN A 148 -24.92 33.80 -11.62
N MET A 149 -26.05 33.33 -11.08
CA MET A 149 -27.39 33.86 -11.39
C MET A 149 -28.19 34.34 -10.17
N GLY A 150 -27.67 34.20 -8.95
CA GLY A 150 -28.43 34.41 -7.71
C GLY A 150 -27.99 35.55 -6.81
N ARG A 151 -27.45 36.66 -7.33
CA ARG A 151 -27.19 37.85 -6.50
C ARG A 151 -28.49 38.67 -6.34
N ASN A 152 -29.43 38.18 -5.52
CA ASN A 152 -30.34 38.99 -4.70
C ASN A 152 -31.28 38.12 -3.84
N ALA A 153 -31.47 38.57 -2.60
CA ALA A 153 -32.50 38.20 -1.62
C ALA A 153 -32.23 36.99 -0.68
N GLY A 154 -31.59 37.29 0.46
CA GLY A 154 -32.20 37.16 1.80
C GLY A 154 -32.68 35.80 2.32
N THR A 155 -32.17 35.49 3.53
CA THR A 155 -32.81 34.73 4.63
C THR A 155 -32.37 33.27 4.84
N ARG A 156 -31.69 33.08 5.99
CA ARG A 156 -31.56 31.93 6.92
C ARG A 156 -31.71 30.47 6.46
N ASP A 157 -30.79 29.68 7.04
CA ASP A 157 -30.90 28.30 7.54
C ASP A 157 -31.27 27.20 6.54
N THR A 158 -30.30 26.35 6.21
CA THR A 158 -30.26 24.94 6.66
C THR A 158 -29.01 24.25 6.10
N VAL A 159 -28.20 23.66 6.98
CA VAL A 159 -27.07 22.79 6.62
C VAL A 159 -27.65 21.51 6.01
N ALA A 160 -27.53 21.36 4.70
CA ALA A 160 -27.89 20.13 4.00
C ALA A 160 -26.72 19.13 4.09
N THR A 161 -26.79 18.21 5.05
CA THR A 161 -25.95 17.01 5.06
C THR A 161 -26.29 16.17 3.83
N ARG A 162 -25.41 16.18 2.81
CA ARG A 162 -25.59 15.37 1.60
C ARG A 162 -24.86 14.04 1.79
N THR A 163 -25.60 13.04 2.24
CA THR A 163 -25.15 11.65 2.29
C THR A 163 -24.99 11.11 0.87
N VAL A 164 -23.76 10.77 0.47
CA VAL A 164 -23.51 10.04 -0.79
C VAL A 164 -23.55 8.55 -0.49
N THR A 165 -24.61 7.87 -0.93
CA THR A 165 -24.75 6.41 -0.84
C THR A 165 -24.12 5.79 -2.09
N PHE A 166 -22.98 5.11 -1.92
CA PHE A 166 -22.42 4.26 -2.97
C PHE A 166 -23.26 2.99 -3.10
N THR A 167 -23.87 2.78 -4.26
CA THR A 167 -24.56 1.54 -4.60
C THR A 167 -23.51 0.51 -5.04
N PRO A 168 -23.39 -0.66 -4.40
CA PRO A 168 -22.50 -1.72 -4.88
C PRO A 168 -23.01 -2.22 -6.24
N VAL A 169 -22.18 -2.12 -7.28
CA VAL A 169 -22.43 -2.76 -8.57
C VAL A 169 -22.36 -4.27 -8.37
N ALA A 170 -23.48 -4.96 -8.59
CA ALA A 170 -23.56 -6.41 -8.58
C ALA A 170 -22.73 -7.00 -9.73
N PRO A 171 -22.01 -8.12 -9.52
CA PRO A 171 -21.35 -8.82 -10.61
C PRO A 171 -22.40 -9.36 -11.60
N PRO A 172 -22.09 -9.42 -12.91
CA PRO A 172 -23.00 -9.97 -13.91
C PRO A 172 -23.29 -11.46 -13.62
N PRO A 173 -24.49 -11.97 -13.96
CA PRO A 173 -24.87 -13.36 -13.74
C PRO A 173 -23.97 -14.32 -14.52
N LEU A 174 -23.60 -15.44 -13.87
CA LEU A 174 -23.04 -16.62 -14.52
C LEU A 174 -24.06 -17.20 -15.51
N GLU A 175 -23.92 -16.85 -16.78
CA GLU A 175 -24.70 -17.44 -17.86
C GLU A 175 -24.03 -18.75 -18.29
N ALA A 176 -24.58 -19.85 -17.79
CA ALA A 176 -24.33 -21.17 -18.35
C ALA A 176 -25.06 -21.28 -19.70
N ALA A 177 -24.33 -21.10 -20.80
CA ALA A 177 -24.78 -21.49 -22.13
C ALA A 177 -23.80 -22.50 -22.72
N ALA A 178 -24.30 -23.72 -22.84
CA ALA A 178 -23.61 -24.88 -23.39
C ALA A 178 -23.37 -24.75 -24.91
N ALA A 179 -22.24 -25.33 -25.34
CA ALA A 179 -21.96 -26.01 -26.60
C ALA A 179 -22.32 -25.30 -27.94
N ALA A 180 -21.28 -24.80 -28.60
CA ALA A 180 -21.18 -24.84 -30.06
C ALA A 180 -19.73 -25.14 -30.46
N SER A 181 -19.56 -26.24 -31.19
CA SER A 181 -18.30 -26.90 -31.54
C SER A 181 -17.35 -26.02 -32.37
N ALA A 182 -16.09 -25.92 -31.94
CA ALA A 182 -14.99 -25.35 -32.69
C ALA A 182 -14.03 -26.48 -33.17
N PRO A 183 -13.39 -26.36 -34.35
CA PRO A 183 -12.63 -27.43 -34.98
C PRO A 183 -11.30 -27.71 -34.25
N GLU A 184 -10.94 -29.00 -34.19
CA GLU A 184 -9.74 -29.53 -33.51
C GLU A 184 -8.44 -28.78 -33.90
N PRO A 185 -7.67 -28.27 -32.92
CA PRO A 185 -6.28 -27.92 -33.13
C PRO A 185 -5.42 -29.19 -33.12
N ARG A 186 -4.61 -29.38 -34.16
CA ARG A 186 -3.60 -30.45 -34.27
C ARG A 186 -2.71 -30.47 -33.02
N VAL A 187 -2.73 -31.61 -32.33
CA VAL A 187 -1.87 -31.93 -31.19
C VAL A 187 -0.41 -32.02 -31.68
N ALA A 188 0.45 -31.14 -31.16
CA ALA A 188 1.90 -31.30 -31.22
C ALA A 188 2.31 -32.46 -30.27
N PRO A 189 3.35 -33.25 -30.60
CA PRO A 189 3.69 -34.44 -29.81
C PRO A 189 4.03 -34.08 -28.36
N GLU A 190 3.34 -34.77 -27.46
CA GLU A 190 3.44 -34.70 -26.01
C GLU A 190 4.86 -35.14 -25.57
N PRO A 191 5.58 -34.37 -24.74
CA PRO A 191 6.87 -34.81 -24.21
C PRO A 191 6.63 -35.97 -23.24
N GLU A 192 7.36 -37.07 -23.44
CA GLU A 192 7.27 -38.29 -22.64
C GLU A 192 7.31 -37.99 -21.12
N PRO A 193 6.42 -38.62 -20.31
CA PRO A 193 6.48 -38.47 -18.87
C PRO A 193 7.75 -39.14 -18.34
N VAL A 194 8.72 -38.32 -17.95
CA VAL A 194 9.90 -38.76 -17.20
C VAL A 194 9.40 -39.33 -15.87
N LEU A 195 9.30 -40.65 -15.79
CA LEU A 195 9.02 -41.39 -14.57
C LEU A 195 10.08 -41.04 -13.52
N PRO A 196 9.74 -40.35 -12.42
CA PRO A 196 10.69 -40.07 -11.36
C PRO A 196 11.03 -41.39 -10.65
N ARG A 197 12.25 -41.88 -10.84
CA ARG A 197 12.82 -42.97 -10.02
C ARG A 197 13.00 -42.45 -8.61
N HIS A 198 12.32 -43.09 -7.66
CA HIS A 198 12.37 -42.76 -6.24
C HIS A 198 13.83 -42.85 -5.73
N GLY A 199 14.39 -41.72 -5.28
CA GLY A 199 15.73 -41.65 -4.67
C GLY A 199 16.78 -40.75 -5.34
N GLN A 200 16.46 -39.99 -6.40
CA GLN A 200 17.38 -38.95 -6.91
C GLN A 200 16.99 -37.54 -6.44
N PRO A 201 17.94 -36.75 -5.89
CA PRO A 201 17.70 -35.36 -5.52
C PRO A 201 17.54 -34.47 -6.77
N LEU A 202 16.55 -33.55 -6.74
CA LEU A 202 16.32 -32.59 -7.82
C LEU A 202 17.49 -31.58 -7.89
N PRO A 203 17.90 -31.12 -9.09
CA PRO A 203 19.05 -30.23 -9.28
C PRO A 203 18.92 -28.82 -8.65
N ASN A 204 17.83 -28.51 -7.94
CA ASN A 204 17.58 -27.20 -7.29
C ASN A 204 17.06 -27.32 -5.86
N GLU A 205 17.45 -28.35 -5.10
CA GLU A 205 17.20 -28.38 -3.66
C GLU A 205 18.19 -27.47 -2.92
N VAL A 206 17.77 -26.24 -2.62
CA VAL A 206 18.44 -25.36 -1.67
C VAL A 206 18.14 -25.90 -0.27
N LEU A 207 19.18 -26.36 0.43
CA LEU A 207 19.07 -26.85 1.82
C LEU A 207 18.43 -25.77 2.71
N PRO A 208 17.46 -26.12 3.58
CA PRO A 208 16.87 -25.17 4.51
C PRO A 208 17.94 -24.62 5.47
N PRO A 209 17.86 -23.34 5.85
CA PRO A 209 18.82 -22.75 6.77
C PRO A 209 18.81 -23.53 8.09
N VAL A 210 20.00 -23.95 8.54
CA VAL A 210 20.17 -24.64 9.82
C VAL A 210 19.84 -23.65 10.93
N VAL A 211 18.65 -23.78 11.51
CA VAL A 211 18.25 -23.02 12.70
C VAL A 211 19.19 -23.41 13.84
N ARG A 212 20.12 -22.50 14.20
CA ARG A 212 21.01 -22.70 15.34
C ARG A 212 20.20 -22.54 16.63
N LYS A 213 20.07 -23.65 17.39
CA LYS A 213 19.42 -23.72 18.72
C LYS A 213 19.94 -22.72 19.77
N SER A 214 21.00 -21.97 19.49
CA SER A 214 21.61 -21.01 20.41
C SER A 214 20.86 -19.67 20.54
N GLU A 215 19.99 -19.32 19.60
CA GLU A 215 19.35 -17.99 19.57
C GLU A 215 18.34 -17.78 20.71
N GLY A 216 17.56 -18.81 21.05
CA GLY A 216 16.63 -18.75 22.19
C GLY A 216 17.33 -18.60 23.54
N LEU A 217 18.54 -19.14 23.69
CA LEU A 217 19.30 -19.07 24.94
C LEU A 217 19.87 -17.67 25.17
N VAL A 218 20.23 -16.95 24.10
CA VAL A 218 20.71 -15.57 24.17
C VAL A 218 19.59 -14.62 24.62
N MET A 219 18.38 -14.77 24.10
CA MET A 219 17.24 -13.94 24.54
C MET A 219 16.89 -14.15 26.02
N VAL A 220 16.93 -15.38 26.51
CA VAL A 220 16.68 -15.68 27.94
C VAL A 220 17.75 -15.07 28.84
N ALA A 221 19.02 -15.11 28.42
CA ALA A 221 20.12 -14.53 29.20
C ALA A 221 20.01 -13.00 29.31
N VAL A 222 19.70 -12.31 28.20
CA VAL A 222 19.53 -10.86 28.18
C VAL A 222 18.33 -10.43 29.04
N PHE A 223 17.20 -11.13 28.90
CA PHE A 223 16.01 -10.86 29.70
C PHE A 223 16.26 -11.08 31.19
N GLY A 224 16.90 -12.19 31.57
CA GLY A 224 17.25 -12.48 32.95
C GLY A 224 18.18 -11.42 33.56
N PHE A 225 19.18 -10.96 32.80
CA PHE A 225 20.08 -9.91 33.25
C PHE A 225 19.34 -8.58 33.48
N ALA A 226 18.47 -8.17 32.55
CA ALA A 226 17.69 -6.93 32.68
C ALA A 226 16.77 -6.95 33.91
N VAL A 227 16.12 -8.08 34.20
CA VAL A 227 15.26 -8.24 35.37
C VAL A 227 16.07 -8.13 36.67
N VAL A 228 17.24 -8.77 36.75
CA VAL A 228 18.10 -8.68 37.94
C VAL A 228 18.58 -7.25 38.18
N VAL A 229 19.02 -6.55 37.13
CA VAL A 229 19.43 -5.14 37.24
C VAL A 229 18.26 -4.26 37.69
N GLY A 230 17.07 -4.46 37.12
CA GLY A 230 15.86 -3.75 37.51
C GLY A 230 15.50 -3.96 38.98
N LEU A 231 15.58 -5.19 39.48
CA LEU A 231 15.33 -5.52 40.89
C LEU A 231 16.37 -4.89 41.82
N ILE A 232 17.65 -4.87 41.43
CA ILE A 232 18.71 -4.21 42.21
C ILE A 232 18.45 -2.71 42.28
N MET A 233 18.14 -2.05 41.16
CA MET A 233 17.83 -0.62 41.17
C MET A 233 16.60 -0.31 42.04
N LEU A 234 15.53 -1.11 41.92
CA LEU A 234 14.32 -0.97 42.75
C LEU A 234 14.63 -1.10 44.25
N PHE A 235 15.47 -2.06 44.60
CA PHE A 235 15.89 -2.30 45.99
C PHE A 235 16.73 -1.16 46.56
N VAL A 236 17.65 -0.61 45.75
CA VAL A 236 18.46 0.56 46.14
C VAL A 236 17.57 1.79 46.33
N LEU A 237 16.62 2.03 45.41
CA LEU A 237 15.64 3.12 45.51
C LEU A 237 14.75 2.98 46.75
N SER A 238 14.37 1.77 47.11
CA SER A 238 13.49 1.50 48.27
C SER A 238 14.20 1.62 49.62
N ARG A 239 15.53 1.65 49.65
CA ARG A 239 16.34 1.76 50.88
C ARG A 239 17.03 3.11 51.07
N GLY A 240 17.01 3.97 50.05
CA GLY A 240 17.67 5.28 50.06
C GLY A 240 16.72 6.47 50.29
N GLY A 241 15.51 6.24 50.80
CA GLY A 241 14.53 7.27 51.17
C GLY A 241 14.37 7.40 52.68
#